data_AF-A0A953WBY3-F1
#
_entry.id   AF-A0A953WBY3-F1
#
_cell.length_a   1.000
_cell.length_b   1.000
_cell.length_c   1.000
_cell.angle_alpha   90.00
_cell.angle_beta   90.00
_cell.angle_gamma   90.00
#
_symmetry.space_group_name_H-M   'P 1'
#
loop_
_entity.id
_entity.type
_entity.pdbx_description
1 polymer ?
#
loop_
_entity_poly.entity_id
_entity_poly.type
_entity_poly.pdbx_seq_one_letter_code
_entity_poly.pdbx_strand_id
1 'polypeptide(L)'
;MIPVHPGRVLKRELSARDLSANKLALALRLPSGRITDILNGKRGVSPDTALRFGRYFGNSARFWLNLQTAYELAVAEREIGERVASEVETNVA
;
A
#
# COMPACT_ATOMS: atom_id res chain seq x y z
N MET A 1 10.15 -13.29 2.06
CA MET A 1 10.56 -11.94 1.60
C MET A 1 10.15 -10.91 2.66
N ILE A 2 10.82 -9.77 2.80
CA ILE A 2 10.36 -8.73 3.74
C ILE A 2 9.17 -7.99 3.10
N PRO A 3 7.96 -7.97 3.71
CA PRO A 3 6.82 -7.24 3.15
C PRO A 3 7.15 -5.75 3.02
N VAL A 4 6.95 -5.17 1.83
CA VAL A 4 7.18 -3.74 1.60
C VAL A 4 5.84 -3.01 1.61
N HIS A 5 5.53 -2.35 2.74
CA HIS A 5 4.33 -1.52 2.82
C HIS A 5 4.34 -0.43 1.73
N PRO A 6 3.20 -0.14 1.06
CA PRO A 6 3.13 0.89 0.00
C PRO A 6 3.62 2.27 0.45
N GLY A 7 3.47 2.58 1.74
CA GLY A 7 4.03 3.77 2.37
C GLY A 7 5.53 3.96 2.19
N ARG A 8 6.33 2.88 2.09
CA ARG A 8 7.76 2.98 1.79
C ARG A 8 8.01 3.43 0.35
N VAL A 9 7.19 2.97 -0.59
CA VAL A 9 7.24 3.42 -1.98
C VAL A 9 6.78 4.88 -2.07
N LEU A 10 5.69 5.24 -1.39
CA LEU A 10 5.22 6.62 -1.32
C LEU A 10 6.27 7.57 -0.75
N LYS A 11 7.01 7.16 0.29
CA LYS A 11 8.14 7.94 0.83
C LYS A 11 9.20 8.24 -0.24
N ARG A 12 9.56 7.25 -1.07
CA ARG A 12 10.52 7.43 -2.18
C ARG A 12 9.98 8.40 -3.24
N GLU A 13 8.70 8.26 -3.60
CA GLU A 13 8.01 9.14 -4.54
C GLU A 13 7.96 10.60 -4.07
N LEU A 14 7.84 10.82 -2.76
CA LEU A 14 7.90 12.15 -2.15
C LEU A 14 9.31 12.72 -2.18
N SER A 15 10.32 11.94 -1.74
CA SER A 15 11.72 12.37 -1.73
C SER A 15 12.25 12.70 -3.13
N ALA A 16 11.92 11.88 -4.14
CA ALA A 16 12.35 12.11 -5.52
C ALA A 16 11.76 13.38 -6.16
N ARG A 17 10.68 13.93 -5.59
CA ARG A 17 9.98 15.12 -6.10
C ARG A 17 10.07 16.33 -5.17
N ASP A 18 10.85 16.25 -4.10
CA ASP A 18 10.90 17.26 -3.03
C ASP A 18 9.49 17.68 -2.53
N LEU A 19 8.62 16.68 -2.38
CA LEU A 19 7.21 16.88 -2.06
C LEU A 19 6.94 16.54 -0.59
N SER A 20 6.27 17.45 0.14
CA SER A 20 5.85 17.18 1.52
C SER A 20 4.53 16.41 1.58
N ALA A 21 4.31 15.68 2.67
CA ALA A 21 3.06 14.96 2.91
C ALA A 21 1.82 15.88 2.87
N ASN A 22 1.94 17.10 3.43
CA ASN A 22 0.86 18.08 3.41
C ASN A 22 0.57 18.60 1.99
N LYS A 23 1.60 18.88 1.19
CA LYS A 23 1.43 19.29 -0.22
C LYS A 23 0.74 18.18 -1.02
N LEU A 24 1.13 16.93 -0.82
CA LEU A 24 0.47 15.78 -1.44
C LEU A 24 -1.00 15.68 -1.01
N ALA A 25 -1.29 15.75 0.29
CA ALA A 25 -2.65 15.65 0.81
C ALA A 25 -3.60 16.68 0.17
N LEU A 26 -3.15 17.94 0.08
CA LEU A 26 -3.88 19.02 -0.60
C LEU A 26 -4.10 18.72 -2.08
N ALA A 27 -3.06 18.31 -2.80
CA ALA A 27 -3.15 18.01 -4.23
C ALA A 27 -4.12 16.84 -4.52
N LEU A 28 -4.18 15.87 -3.62
CA LEU A 28 -5.07 14.71 -3.74
C LEU A 28 -6.47 14.96 -3.18
N ARG A 29 -6.72 16.11 -2.53
CA ARG A 29 -7.95 16.40 -1.78
C ARG A 29 -8.25 15.32 -0.72
N LEU A 30 -7.22 14.95 0.04
CA LEU A 30 -7.28 13.98 1.12
C LEU A 30 -6.91 14.64 2.46
N PRO A 31 -7.43 14.15 3.60
CA PRO A 31 -6.97 14.61 4.90
C PRO A 31 -5.46 14.33 5.08
N SER A 32 -4.69 15.28 5.60
CA SER A 32 -3.25 15.11 5.82
C SER A 32 -2.91 13.89 6.68
N GLY A 33 -3.74 13.60 7.69
CA GLY A 33 -3.60 12.41 8.52
C GLY A 33 -3.60 11.11 7.73
N ARG A 34 -4.40 11.02 6.65
CA ARG A 34 -4.44 9.83 5.79
C ARG A 34 -3.08 9.58 5.12
N ILE A 35 -2.45 10.62 4.58
CA ILE A 35 -1.13 10.50 3.95
C ILE A 35 -0.07 10.14 4.98
N THR A 36 -0.07 10.80 6.14
CA THR A 36 0.85 10.52 7.23
C THR A 36 0.74 9.08 7.74
N ASP A 37 -0.48 8.55 7.90
CA ASP A 37 -0.70 7.17 8.32
C ASP A 37 -0.15 6.18 7.29
N ILE A 38 -0.37 6.43 6.00
CA ILE A 38 0.15 5.58 4.92
C ILE A 38 1.68 5.60 4.93
N LEU A 39 2.30 6.78 5.02
CA LEU A 39 3.76 6.92 5.10
C LEU A 39 4.35 6.17 6.31
N ASN A 40 3.62 6.13 7.42
CA ASN A 40 4.04 5.47 8.65
C ASN A 40 3.66 3.99 8.73
N GLY A 41 3.05 3.42 7.69
CA GLY A 41 2.66 2.00 7.69
C GLY A 41 1.46 1.68 8.58
N LYS A 42 0.75 2.69 9.08
CA LYS A 42 -0.42 2.54 9.96
C LYS A 42 -1.72 2.34 9.19
N ARG A 43 -1.72 2.68 7.90
CA ARG A 43 -2.88 2.61 7.01
C ARG A 43 -2.46 2.12 5.63
N GLY A 44 -3.24 1.18 5.09
CA GLY A 44 -3.09 0.72 3.71
C GLY A 44 -3.62 1.71 2.66
N VAL A 45 -3.36 1.41 1.40
CA VAL A 45 -3.88 2.18 0.26
C VAL A 45 -5.24 1.62 -0.18
N SER A 46 -6.30 2.40 0.00
CA SER A 46 -7.64 2.06 -0.52
C SER A 46 -7.75 2.30 -2.03
N PRO A 47 -8.76 1.72 -2.73
CA PRO A 47 -9.00 2.01 -4.15
C PRO A 47 -9.16 3.50 -4.49
N ASP A 48 -9.89 4.27 -3.67
CA ASP A 48 -9.98 5.74 -3.81
C ASP A 48 -8.60 6.41 -3.75
N THR A 49 -7.77 6.00 -2.78
CA THR A 49 -6.43 6.56 -2.63
C THR A 49 -5.51 6.16 -3.79
N ALA A 50 -5.63 4.92 -4.28
CA ALA A 50 -4.88 4.42 -5.43
C ALA A 50 -5.23 5.17 -6.72
N LEU A 51 -6.53 5.46 -6.97
CA LEU A 51 -6.95 6.28 -8.11
C LEU A 51 -6.34 7.69 -8.06
N ARG A 52 -6.33 8.30 -6.89
CA ARG A 52 -5.73 9.63 -6.66
C ARG A 52 -4.22 9.61 -6.86
N PHE A 53 -3.53 8.62 -6.29
CA PHE A 53 -2.09 8.44 -6.49
C PHE A 53 -1.74 8.20 -7.95
N GLY A 54 -2.46 7.31 -8.64
CA GLY A 54 -2.26 7.04 -10.06
C GLY A 54 -2.38 8.30 -10.90
N ARG A 55 -3.46 9.05 -10.70
CA ARG A 55 -3.67 10.33 -11.41
C ARG A 55 -2.58 11.35 -11.13
N TYR A 56 -2.15 11.49 -9.88
CA TYR A 56 -1.18 12.51 -9.48
C TYR A 56 0.27 12.18 -9.87
N PHE A 57 0.68 10.91 -9.72
CA PHE A 57 2.04 10.48 -10.01
C PHE A 57 2.25 10.03 -11.45
N GLY A 58 1.20 9.98 -12.26
CA GLY A 58 1.28 9.58 -13.67
C GLY A 58 1.48 8.08 -13.87
N ASN A 59 1.07 7.25 -12.91
CA ASN A 59 1.11 5.80 -13.00
C ASN A 59 -0.30 5.20 -12.80
N SER A 60 -0.42 3.87 -12.80
CA SER A 60 -1.73 3.23 -12.67
C SER A 60 -2.18 3.11 -11.22
N ALA A 61 -3.49 3.22 -10.96
CA ALA A 61 -4.04 2.88 -9.65
C ALA A 61 -3.72 1.43 -9.26
N ARG A 62 -3.67 0.54 -10.26
CA ARG A 62 -3.31 -0.87 -10.09
C ARG A 62 -1.90 -1.06 -9.54
N PHE A 63 -0.94 -0.21 -9.91
CA PHE A 63 0.40 -0.24 -9.32
C PHE A 63 0.34 -0.14 -7.79
N TRP A 64 -0.43 0.82 -7.27
CA TRP A 64 -0.56 1.03 -5.83
C TRP A 64 -1.33 -0.10 -5.13
N LEU A 65 -2.40 -0.61 -5.76
CA LEU A 65 -3.14 -1.74 -5.21
C LEU A 65 -2.31 -3.03 -5.22
N ASN A 66 -1.51 -3.28 -6.24
CA ASN A 66 -0.61 -4.44 -6.28
C ASN A 66 0.40 -4.40 -5.12
N LEU A 67 0.93 -3.22 -4.79
CA LEU A 67 1.81 -3.07 -3.61
C LEU A 67 1.05 -3.37 -2.31
N GLN A 68 -0.20 -2.91 -2.19
CA GLN A 68 -1.04 -3.15 -1.02
C GLN A 68 -1.32 -4.64 -0.86
N THR A 69 -1.82 -5.30 -1.91
CA THR A 69 -2.15 -6.73 -1.90
C THR A 69 -0.92 -7.58 -1.63
N ALA A 70 0.23 -7.28 -2.26
CA ALA A 70 1.46 -8.01 -1.99
C ALA A 70 1.93 -7.87 -0.53
N TYR A 71 1.80 -6.67 0.05
CA TYR A 71 2.12 -6.45 1.46
C TYR A 71 1.16 -7.22 2.39
N GLU A 72 -0.14 -7.10 2.17
CA GLU A 72 -1.16 -7.76 2.99
C GLU A 72 -1.03 -9.28 2.94
N LEU A 73 -0.82 -9.84 1.75
CA LEU A 73 -0.60 -11.28 1.58
C LEU A 73 0.64 -11.74 2.35
N ALA A 74 1.77 -11.04 2.19
CA ALA A 74 3.00 -11.42 2.87
C ALA A 74 2.90 -11.29 4.41
N VAL A 75 2.09 -10.36 4.92
CA VAL A 75 1.77 -10.28 6.36
C VAL A 75 0.88 -11.45 6.78
N ALA A 76 -0.18 -11.74 6.04
CA ALA A 76 -1.08 -12.86 6.34
C ALA A 76 -0.36 -14.22 6.28
N GLU A 77 0.47 -14.46 5.28
CA GLU A 77 1.31 -15.66 5.17
C GLU A 77 2.19 -15.85 6.41
N ARG A 78 2.76 -14.75 6.93
CA ARG A 78 3.58 -14.79 8.15
C ARG A 78 2.77 -15.04 9.42
N GLU A 79 1.58 -14.47 9.51
CA GLU A 79 0.77 -14.51 10.75
C GLU A 79 -0.07 -15.78 10.86
N ILE A 80 -0.63 -16.25 9.75
CA ILE A 80 -1.60 -17.36 9.73
C ILE A 80 -1.28 -18.43 8.69
N GLY A 81 -0.24 -18.29 7.88
CA GLY A 81 0.06 -19.21 6.78
C GLY A 81 0.22 -20.67 7.21
N GLU A 82 1.03 -20.92 8.24
CA GLU A 82 1.24 -22.28 8.78
C GLU A 82 -0.06 -22.90 9.30
N ARG A 83 -0.88 -22.11 10.00
CA ARG A 83 -2.18 -22.57 10.49
C ARG A 83 -3.09 -22.94 9.33
N VAL A 84 -3.22 -22.06 8.33
CA VAL A 84 -4.02 -22.33 7.13
C VAL A 84 -3.55 -23.59 6.42
N ALA A 85 -2.23 -23.79 6.28
CA ALA A 85 -1.66 -24.99 5.66
C ALA A 85 -2.00 -26.28 6.42
N SER A 86 -2.13 -26.22 7.75
CA SER A 86 -2.55 -27.37 8.56
C SER A 86 -4.07 -27.64 8.56
N GLU A 87 -4.89 -26.60 8.33
CA GLU A 87 -6.35 -26.67 8.42
C GLU A 87 -7.03 -26.94 7.07
N VAL A 88 -6.36 -26.66 5.94
CA VAL A 88 -6.96 -26.69 4.60
C VAL A 88 -6.27 -27.72 3.70
N GLU A 89 -7.05 -28.71 3.23
CA GLU A 89 -6.59 -29.68 2.24
C GLU A 89 -6.50 -29.07 0.84
N THR A 90 -5.47 -29.44 0.07
CA THR A 90 -5.34 -28.98 -1.31
C THR A 90 -6.19 -29.86 -2.23
N ASN A 91 -7.22 -29.28 -2.84
CA ASN A 91 -7.97 -29.95 -3.90
C ASN A 91 -7.31 -29.71 -5.26
N VAL A 92 -6.38 -30.58 -5.63
CA VAL A 92 -5.79 -30.63 -6.98
C VAL A 92 -6.55 -31.71 -7.76
N ALA A 93 -7.25 -31.30 -8.81
CA ALA A 93 -7.86 -32.20 -9.80
C ALA A 93 -6.83 -32.67 -10.83
#